data_AF-A0A8T5RNK5-F1
#
_entry.id   AF-A0A8T5RNK5-F1
#
_cell.length_a   1.000
_cell.length_b   1.000
_cell.length_c   1.000
_cell.angle_alpha   90.00
_cell.angle_beta   90.00
_cell.angle_gamma   90.00
#
_symmetry.space_group_name_H-M   'P 1'
#
loop_
_entity.id
_entity.type
_entity.pdbx_description
1 polymer ?
#
loop_
_entity_poly.entity_id
_entity_poly.type
_entity_poly.pdbx_seq_one_letter_code
_entity_poly.pdbx_strand_id
1 'polypeptide(L)'
;MSLNNKIKRKLNSESIEEINDYIIKLSQNPNEESKNIIEYLINNLSHEHFRKIKINIIYLIGKIAEIKNIENNLIDFLLKQYHLSDRWERNEIIKTFEIISRNQELKKDVIKILTYSLNEEYSPIIRNILKIFLNLDILKEEIIRNVFLLLKIRDPVIYELSKKVIQKQIKNEAQLFVLLDDKNFYMKLDNKTFRKIIVSFFNSILNLEAFRKKIEETNWEEKSKKTFLVEINILQKILLKTL
;
A
#
# COMPACT_ATOMS: atom_id res chain seq x y z
N MET A 1 -36.98 -23.38 5.23
CA MET A 1 -36.71 -22.62 3.98
C MET A 1 -35.28 -22.09 4.06
N SER A 2 -34.38 -22.46 3.16
CA SER A 2 -32.96 -22.04 3.27
C SER A 2 -32.85 -20.52 3.21
N LEU A 3 -31.88 -19.95 3.94
CA LEU A 3 -31.58 -18.51 3.96
C LEU A 3 -31.40 -17.96 2.53
N ASN A 4 -30.75 -18.74 1.67
CA ASN A 4 -30.58 -18.45 0.24
C ASN A 4 -31.90 -18.29 -0.51
N ASN A 5 -32.95 -19.04 -0.17
CA ASN A 5 -34.26 -18.90 -0.82
C ASN A 5 -35.03 -17.65 -0.37
N LYS A 6 -34.79 -17.16 0.86
CA LYS A 6 -35.37 -15.90 1.33
C LYS A 6 -34.66 -14.68 0.71
N ILE A 7 -33.33 -14.71 0.70
CA ILE A 7 -32.48 -13.68 0.07
C ILE A 7 -32.76 -13.60 -1.43
N LYS A 8 -32.83 -14.76 -2.11
CA LYS A 8 -33.16 -14.85 -3.54
C LYS A 8 -34.53 -14.27 -3.87
N ARG A 9 -35.56 -14.54 -3.07
CA ARG A 9 -36.90 -13.99 -3.30
C ARG A 9 -36.93 -12.47 -3.15
N LYS A 10 -36.22 -11.94 -2.16
CA LYS A 10 -36.15 -10.50 -1.90
C LYS A 10 -35.38 -9.76 -3.00
N LEU A 11 -34.19 -10.24 -3.35
CA LEU A 11 -33.33 -9.58 -4.35
C LEU A 11 -33.84 -9.75 -5.78
N ASN A 12 -34.60 -10.80 -6.09
CA ASN A 12 -35.15 -10.99 -7.44
C ASN A 12 -36.39 -10.11 -7.73
N SER A 13 -37.00 -9.51 -6.71
CA SER A 13 -38.12 -8.58 -6.86
C SER A 13 -37.71 -7.11 -6.78
N GLU A 14 -36.47 -6.83 -6.41
CA GLU A 14 -35.96 -5.48 -6.17
C GLU A 14 -35.22 -4.93 -7.42
N SER A 15 -35.35 -3.63 -7.66
CA SER A 15 -34.56 -2.90 -8.66
C SER A 15 -33.08 -2.82 -8.26
N ILE A 16 -32.20 -2.49 -9.21
CA ILE A 16 -30.76 -2.40 -8.91
C ILE A 16 -30.45 -1.28 -7.91
N GLU A 17 -31.24 -0.21 -7.94
CA GLU A 17 -31.21 0.89 -6.99
C GLU A 17 -31.58 0.43 -5.57
N GLU A 18 -32.65 -0.36 -5.44
CA GLU A 18 -33.07 -0.92 -4.15
C GLU A 18 -32.04 -1.90 -3.58
N ILE A 19 -31.46 -2.75 -4.43
CA ILE A 19 -30.35 -3.64 -4.05
C ILE A 19 -29.16 -2.81 -3.55
N ASN A 20 -28.84 -1.72 -4.25
CA ASN A 20 -27.74 -0.84 -3.87
C ASN A 20 -27.98 -0.17 -2.51
N ASP A 21 -29.16 0.38 -2.29
CA ASP A 21 -29.57 0.98 -1.00
C ASP A 21 -29.53 -0.05 0.13
N TYR A 22 -29.92 -1.30 -0.18
CA TYR A 22 -29.85 -2.39 0.77
C TYR A 22 -28.39 -2.71 1.16
N ILE A 23 -27.46 -2.77 0.20
CA ILE A 23 -26.03 -2.96 0.48
C ILE A 23 -25.47 -1.82 1.34
N ILE A 24 -25.86 -0.57 1.06
CA ILE A 24 -25.43 0.60 1.84
C ILE A 24 -25.91 0.47 3.30
N LYS A 25 -27.19 0.15 3.52
CA LYS A 25 -27.74 -0.07 4.86
C LYS A 25 -27.02 -1.20 5.59
N LEU A 26 -26.76 -2.30 4.89
CA LEU A 26 -26.04 -3.44 5.44
C LEU A 26 -24.60 -3.10 5.82
N SER A 27 -23.97 -2.16 5.10
CA SER A 27 -22.61 -1.70 5.40
C SER A 27 -22.51 -0.84 6.66
N GLN A 28 -23.62 -0.26 7.12
CA GLN A 28 -23.65 0.52 8.36
C GLN A 28 -23.60 -0.39 9.60
N ASN A 29 -24.19 -1.58 9.51
CA ASN A 29 -24.20 -2.59 10.58
C ASN A 29 -24.04 -3.99 9.98
N PRO A 30 -22.81 -4.39 9.60
CA PRO A 30 -22.57 -5.70 9.01
C PRO A 30 -22.85 -6.80 10.04
N ASN A 31 -23.39 -7.92 9.59
CA ASN A 31 -23.71 -9.07 10.41
C ASN A 31 -23.27 -10.37 9.74
N GLU A 32 -23.50 -11.50 10.39
CA GLU A 32 -23.09 -12.81 9.88
C GLU A 32 -23.73 -13.14 8.51
N GLU A 33 -24.95 -12.69 8.26
CA GLU A 33 -25.66 -12.91 7.00
C GLU A 33 -25.13 -12.04 5.86
N SER A 34 -24.47 -10.90 6.16
CA SER A 34 -23.94 -9.99 5.15
C SER A 34 -23.00 -10.67 4.18
N LYS A 35 -22.24 -11.66 4.65
CA LYS A 35 -21.36 -12.47 3.82
C LYS A 35 -22.15 -13.27 2.77
N ASN A 36 -23.17 -14.01 3.21
CA ASN A 36 -23.99 -14.84 2.32
C ASN A 36 -24.70 -14.00 1.25
N ILE A 37 -25.11 -12.77 1.62
CA ILE A 37 -25.70 -11.81 0.69
C ILE A 37 -24.68 -11.40 -0.37
N ILE A 38 -23.45 -11.04 0.02
CA ILE A 38 -22.39 -10.68 -0.94
C ILE A 38 -22.08 -11.82 -1.89
N GLU A 39 -21.87 -13.03 -1.36
CA GLU A 39 -21.58 -14.20 -2.19
C GLU A 39 -22.71 -14.49 -3.18
N TYR A 40 -23.96 -14.34 -2.75
CA TYR A 40 -25.11 -14.45 -3.65
C TYR A 40 -25.06 -13.39 -4.75
N LEU A 41 -24.85 -12.12 -4.41
CA LEU A 41 -24.82 -11.01 -5.38
C LEU A 41 -23.69 -11.17 -6.39
N ILE A 42 -22.48 -11.53 -5.94
CA ILE A 42 -21.32 -11.74 -6.81
C ILE A 42 -21.58 -12.85 -7.84
N ASN A 43 -22.26 -13.92 -7.44
CA ASN A 43 -22.45 -15.10 -8.28
C ASN A 43 -23.70 -15.03 -9.17
N ASN A 44 -24.69 -14.19 -8.84
CA ASN A 44 -26.01 -14.22 -9.50
C ASN A 44 -26.36 -12.93 -10.25
N LEU A 45 -25.67 -11.80 -10.02
CA LEU A 45 -25.93 -10.59 -10.78
C LEU A 45 -25.37 -10.65 -12.19
N SER A 46 -26.11 -10.08 -13.14
CA SER A 46 -25.59 -9.84 -14.48
C SER A 46 -24.38 -8.90 -14.42
N HIS A 47 -23.50 -8.99 -15.42
CA HIS A 47 -22.32 -8.13 -15.49
C HIS A 47 -22.69 -6.63 -15.44
N GLU A 48 -23.79 -6.25 -16.09
CA GLU A 48 -24.25 -4.86 -16.10
C GLU A 48 -24.71 -4.40 -14.72
N HIS A 49 -25.57 -5.17 -14.06
CA HIS A 49 -26.07 -4.85 -12.72
C HIS A 49 -24.97 -4.84 -11.69
N PHE A 50 -24.06 -5.82 -11.73
CA PHE A 50 -22.91 -5.88 -10.85
C PHE A 50 -22.04 -4.61 -10.97
N ARG A 51 -21.76 -4.13 -12.19
CA ARG A 51 -20.98 -2.89 -12.39
C ARG A 51 -21.60 -1.68 -11.68
N LYS A 52 -22.94 -1.56 -11.68
CA LYS A 52 -23.64 -0.42 -11.06
C LYS A 52 -23.47 -0.35 -9.53
N ILE A 53 -23.26 -1.49 -8.88
CA ILE A 53 -23.19 -1.59 -7.41
C ILE A 53 -21.84 -2.09 -6.88
N LYS A 54 -20.87 -2.36 -7.78
CA LYS A 54 -19.60 -3.02 -7.46
C LYS A 54 -18.83 -2.33 -6.34
N ILE A 55 -18.75 -1.00 -6.35
CA ILE A 55 -18.02 -0.24 -5.33
C ILE A 55 -18.63 -0.44 -3.94
N ASN A 56 -19.96 -0.53 -3.84
CA ASN A 56 -20.65 -0.75 -2.58
C ASN A 56 -20.52 -2.20 -2.09
N ILE A 57 -20.41 -3.17 -3.01
CA ILE A 57 -20.03 -4.54 -2.66
C ILE A 57 -18.62 -4.57 -2.08
N ILE A 58 -17.64 -3.92 -2.73
CA ILE A 58 -16.25 -3.84 -2.25
C ILE A 58 -16.18 -3.17 -0.87
N TYR A 59 -16.92 -2.08 -0.70
CA TYR A 59 -17.03 -1.38 0.58
C TYR A 59 -17.61 -2.26 1.68
N LEU A 60 -18.72 -2.97 1.39
CA LEU A 60 -19.33 -3.89 2.35
C LEU A 60 -18.37 -5.03 2.74
N ILE A 61 -17.57 -5.57 1.81
CA ILE A 61 -16.53 -6.56 2.14
C ILE A 61 -15.53 -5.96 3.14
N GLY A 62 -15.10 -4.71 2.93
CA GLY A 62 -14.27 -3.98 3.89
C GLY A 62 -14.95 -3.85 5.25
N LYS A 63 -16.25 -3.53 5.28
CA LYS A 63 -17.01 -3.44 6.54
C LYS A 63 -17.17 -4.76 7.28
N ILE A 64 -17.35 -5.87 6.56
CA ILE A 64 -17.29 -7.20 7.18
C ILE A 64 -15.89 -7.46 7.75
N ALA A 65 -14.85 -7.03 7.04
CA ALA A 65 -13.46 -7.22 7.44
C ALA A 65 -13.11 -6.50 8.75
N GLU A 66 -13.84 -5.43 9.12
CA GLU A 66 -13.67 -4.74 10.40
C GLU A 66 -14.06 -5.61 11.60
N ILE A 67 -14.99 -6.55 11.41
CA ILE A 67 -15.60 -7.34 12.49
C ILE A 67 -15.05 -8.77 12.54
N LYS A 68 -14.66 -9.32 11.38
CA LYS A 68 -14.15 -10.69 11.29
C LYS A 68 -13.19 -10.87 10.10
N ASN A 69 -12.48 -12.00 10.15
CA ASN A 69 -11.61 -12.41 9.05
C ASN A 69 -12.40 -12.67 7.76
N ILE A 70 -11.81 -12.27 6.63
CA ILE A 70 -12.39 -12.43 5.30
C ILE A 70 -11.84 -13.71 4.68
N GLU A 71 -12.77 -14.52 4.16
CA GLU A 71 -12.46 -15.77 3.49
C GLU A 71 -11.70 -15.57 2.17
N ASN A 72 -10.94 -16.59 1.81
CA ASN A 72 -10.03 -16.55 0.66
C ASN A 72 -10.75 -16.27 -0.67
N ASN A 73 -11.98 -16.75 -0.86
CA ASN A 73 -12.79 -16.52 -2.06
C ASN A 73 -13.11 -15.04 -2.26
N LEU A 74 -13.42 -14.29 -1.19
CA LEU A 74 -13.67 -12.86 -1.25
C LEU A 74 -12.38 -12.07 -1.50
N ILE A 75 -11.25 -12.51 -0.96
CA ILE A 75 -9.94 -11.93 -1.29
C ILE A 75 -9.63 -12.15 -2.78
N ASP A 76 -9.85 -13.36 -3.30
CA ASP A 76 -9.59 -13.70 -4.71
C ASP A 76 -10.52 -12.92 -5.64
N PHE A 77 -11.77 -12.69 -5.21
CA PHE A 77 -12.68 -11.77 -5.87
C PHE A 77 -12.10 -10.34 -5.93
N LEU A 78 -11.63 -9.78 -4.81
CA LEU A 78 -11.03 -8.44 -4.78
C LEU A 78 -9.80 -8.33 -5.69
N LEU A 79 -8.92 -9.33 -5.69
CA LEU A 79 -7.76 -9.41 -6.57
C LEU A 79 -8.19 -9.40 -8.05
N LYS A 80 -9.17 -10.22 -8.42
CA LYS A 80 -9.72 -10.25 -9.78
C LYS A 80 -10.33 -8.90 -10.17
N GLN A 81 -11.12 -8.30 -9.28
CA GLN A 81 -11.75 -7.02 -9.56
C GLN A 81 -10.72 -5.90 -9.70
N TYR A 82 -9.61 -5.91 -8.95
CA TYR A 82 -8.58 -4.88 -9.05
C TYR A 82 -8.09 -4.68 -10.49
N HIS A 83 -7.86 -5.78 -11.23
CA HIS A 83 -7.41 -5.73 -12.62
C HIS A 83 -8.47 -5.28 -13.63
N LEU A 84 -9.75 -5.34 -13.26
CA LEU A 84 -10.89 -5.00 -14.13
C LEU A 84 -11.50 -3.63 -13.79
N SER A 85 -10.92 -2.92 -12.83
CA SER A 85 -11.53 -1.76 -12.20
C SER A 85 -10.87 -0.45 -12.60
N ASP A 86 -11.66 0.62 -12.58
CA ASP A 86 -11.14 1.98 -12.73
C ASP A 86 -10.40 2.45 -11.46
N ARG A 87 -9.82 3.65 -11.49
CA ARG A 87 -9.03 4.19 -10.38
C ARG A 87 -9.80 4.33 -9.06
N TRP A 88 -11.11 4.60 -9.10
CA TRP A 88 -11.93 4.81 -7.91
C TRP A 88 -12.22 3.47 -7.23
N GLU A 89 -12.61 2.50 -8.03
CA GLU A 89 -12.87 1.14 -7.61
C GLU A 89 -11.58 0.45 -7.11
N ARG A 90 -10.45 0.63 -7.81
CA ARG A 90 -9.13 0.17 -7.34
C ARG A 90 -8.77 0.78 -6.00
N ASN A 91 -8.99 2.08 -5.81
CA ASN A 91 -8.74 2.73 -4.54
C ASN A 91 -9.61 2.15 -3.40
N GLU A 92 -10.88 1.82 -3.69
CA GLU A 92 -11.75 1.19 -2.70
C GLU A 92 -11.28 -0.21 -2.34
N ILE A 93 -10.82 -1.01 -3.32
CA ILE A 93 -10.22 -2.33 -3.07
C ILE A 93 -8.97 -2.21 -2.17
N ILE A 94 -8.12 -1.21 -2.41
CA ILE A 94 -6.92 -0.96 -1.59
C ILE A 94 -7.30 -0.58 -0.16
N LYS A 95 -8.32 0.26 0.06
CA LYS A 95 -8.83 0.55 1.40
C LYS A 95 -9.38 -0.72 2.08
N THR A 96 -10.08 -1.56 1.34
CA THR A 96 -10.55 -2.85 1.85
C THR A 96 -9.37 -3.73 2.27
N PHE A 97 -8.28 -3.79 1.48
CA PHE A 97 -7.05 -4.49 1.91
C PHE A 97 -6.39 -3.85 3.13
N GLU A 98 -6.49 -2.53 3.32
CA GLU A 98 -6.02 -1.86 4.54
C GLU A 98 -6.76 -2.33 5.77
N ILE A 99 -8.09 -2.43 5.70
CA ILE A 99 -8.90 -2.95 6.79
C ILE A 99 -8.53 -4.42 7.05
N ILE A 100 -8.49 -5.24 6.00
CA ILE A 100 -8.12 -6.65 6.09
C ILE A 100 -6.75 -6.81 6.78
N SER A 101 -5.75 -6.01 6.41
CA SER A 101 -4.39 -6.12 6.97
C SER A 101 -4.29 -5.86 8.47
N ARG A 102 -5.30 -5.22 9.08
CA ARG A 102 -5.33 -4.95 10.52
C ARG A 102 -5.82 -6.16 11.32
N ASN A 103 -6.60 -7.04 10.69
CA ASN A 103 -7.27 -8.17 11.35
C ASN A 103 -6.73 -9.53 10.90
N GLN A 104 -6.09 -9.62 9.73
CA GLN A 104 -5.51 -10.85 9.22
C GLN A 104 -4.28 -10.61 8.33
N GLU A 105 -3.44 -11.63 8.20
CA GLU A 105 -2.28 -11.60 7.31
C GLU A 105 -2.72 -11.50 5.83
N LEU A 106 -2.03 -10.65 5.07
CA LEU A 106 -2.30 -10.47 3.64
C LEU A 106 -1.65 -11.59 2.81
N LYS A 107 -2.43 -12.16 1.87
CA LYS A 107 -1.90 -13.09 0.88
C LYS A 107 -0.75 -12.45 0.08
N LYS A 108 0.21 -13.28 -0.34
CA LYS A 108 1.34 -12.86 -1.20
C LYS A 108 0.89 -12.11 -2.45
N ASP A 109 -0.21 -12.53 -3.07
CA ASP A 109 -0.75 -11.88 -4.27
C ASP A 109 -1.32 -10.48 -3.99
N VAL A 110 -1.88 -10.26 -2.80
CA VAL A 110 -2.28 -8.92 -2.35
C VAL A 110 -1.05 -8.04 -2.22
N ILE A 111 0.00 -8.50 -1.52
CA ILE A 111 1.26 -7.75 -1.39
C ILE A 111 1.88 -7.43 -2.75
N LYS A 112 1.81 -8.38 -3.70
CA LYS A 112 2.30 -8.19 -5.07
C LYS A 112 1.53 -7.08 -5.78
N ILE A 113 0.19 -7.09 -5.71
CA ILE A 113 -0.63 -5.99 -6.26
C ILE A 113 -0.25 -4.67 -5.60
N LEU A 114 -0.26 -4.58 -4.26
CA LEU A 114 0.11 -3.35 -3.53
C LEU A 114 1.46 -2.79 -3.98
N THR A 115 2.45 -3.67 -4.19
CA THR A 115 3.78 -3.28 -4.65
C THR A 115 3.77 -2.69 -6.06
N TYR A 116 3.05 -3.30 -7.00
CA TYR A 116 2.93 -2.75 -8.35
C TYR A 116 2.15 -1.42 -8.37
N SER A 117 1.11 -1.33 -7.56
CA SER A 117 0.23 -0.17 -7.43
C SER A 117 0.92 1.06 -6.83
N LEU A 118 2.14 0.94 -6.30
CA LEU A 118 2.97 2.10 -5.93
C LEU A 118 3.33 2.99 -7.13
N ASN A 119 3.25 2.46 -8.35
CA ASN A 119 3.51 3.21 -9.58
C ASN A 119 2.26 3.86 -10.18
N GLU A 120 1.11 3.79 -9.51
CA GLU A 120 -0.13 4.42 -9.97
C GLU A 120 -0.02 5.95 -9.94
N GLU A 121 -0.60 6.62 -10.95
CA GLU A 121 -0.64 8.10 -10.98
C GLU A 121 -1.58 8.68 -9.93
N TYR A 122 -2.55 7.89 -9.47
CA TYR A 122 -3.58 8.34 -8.55
C TYR A 122 -3.10 8.28 -7.09
N SER A 123 -2.62 9.42 -6.57
CA SER A 123 -2.05 9.55 -5.22
C SER A 123 -2.84 8.87 -4.08
N PRO A 124 -4.19 8.89 -4.04
CA PRO A 124 -4.93 8.21 -2.97
C PRO A 124 -4.63 6.71 -2.86
N ILE A 125 -4.39 6.02 -3.98
CA ILE A 125 -3.97 4.61 -3.97
C ILE A 125 -2.62 4.46 -3.27
N ILE A 126 -1.62 5.25 -3.67
CA ILE A 126 -0.27 5.22 -3.07
C ILE A 126 -0.35 5.49 -1.56
N ARG A 127 -1.12 6.51 -1.15
CA ARG A 127 -1.29 6.86 0.27
C ARG A 127 -1.87 5.70 1.07
N ASN A 128 -2.90 5.02 0.57
CA ASN A 128 -3.50 3.88 1.26
C ASN A 128 -2.56 2.68 1.30
N ILE A 129 -1.81 2.40 0.23
CA ILE A 129 -0.76 1.35 0.25
C ILE A 129 0.30 1.63 1.31
N LEU A 130 0.78 2.87 1.42
CA LEU A 130 1.77 3.22 2.43
C LEU A 130 1.23 3.03 3.86
N LYS A 131 -0.06 3.30 4.11
CA LYS A 131 -0.69 2.97 5.40
C LYS A 131 -0.70 1.47 5.66
N ILE A 132 -0.98 0.65 4.65
CA ILE A 132 -0.88 -0.82 4.76
C ILE A 132 0.54 -1.21 5.16
N PHE A 133 1.54 -0.70 4.44
CA PHE A 133 2.95 -1.02 4.70
C PHE A 133 3.43 -0.55 6.09
N LEU A 134 2.84 0.50 6.66
CA LEU A 134 3.08 0.89 8.05
C LEU A 134 2.51 -0.11 9.06
N ASN A 135 1.45 -0.85 8.71
CA ASN A 135 0.87 -1.87 9.58
C ASN A 135 1.61 -3.21 9.50
N LEU A 136 2.33 -3.48 8.41
CA LEU A 136 3.12 -4.71 8.27
C LEU A 136 4.42 -4.64 9.07
N ASP A 137 4.78 -5.76 9.72
CA ASP A 137 5.98 -5.83 10.57
C ASP A 137 7.26 -5.77 9.73
N ILE A 138 7.37 -6.66 8.74
CA ILE A 138 8.56 -6.80 7.90
C ILE A 138 8.15 -6.65 6.44
N LEU A 139 8.79 -5.72 5.75
CA LEU A 139 8.68 -5.58 4.30
C LEU A 139 9.87 -6.24 3.61
N LYS A 140 9.60 -6.82 2.43
CA LYS A 140 10.67 -7.25 1.53
C LYS A 140 11.46 -6.05 1.04
N GLU A 141 12.76 -6.22 0.86
CA GLU A 141 13.68 -5.18 0.41
C GLU A 141 13.26 -4.49 -0.90
N GLU A 142 12.68 -5.26 -1.84
CA GLU A 142 12.12 -4.71 -3.08
C GLU A 142 11.03 -3.67 -2.84
N ILE A 143 10.18 -3.89 -1.84
CA ILE A 143 9.11 -2.95 -1.48
C ILE A 143 9.73 -1.68 -0.90
N ILE A 144 10.72 -1.80 -0.02
CA ILE A 144 11.42 -0.65 0.56
C ILE A 144 12.09 0.19 -0.52
N ARG A 145 12.73 -0.45 -1.51
CA ARG A 145 13.30 0.24 -2.68
C ARG A 145 12.24 0.97 -3.50
N ASN A 146 11.07 0.38 -3.71
CA ASN A 146 9.97 1.10 -4.38
C ASN A 146 9.50 2.30 -3.55
N VAL A 147 9.46 2.20 -2.22
CA VAL A 147 9.14 3.34 -1.34
C VAL A 147 10.20 4.46 -1.44
N PHE A 148 11.49 4.14 -1.60
CA PHE A 148 12.50 5.17 -1.89
C PHE A 148 12.17 5.99 -3.14
N LEU A 149 11.69 5.33 -4.20
CA LEU A 149 11.33 6.01 -5.44
C LEU A 149 10.12 6.94 -5.28
N LEU A 150 9.26 6.73 -4.28
CA LEU A 150 8.11 7.60 -4.00
C LEU A 150 8.54 8.95 -3.41
N LEU A 151 9.73 9.05 -2.82
CA LEU A 151 10.23 10.31 -2.28
C LEU A 151 10.39 11.39 -3.36
N LYS A 152 10.45 11.03 -4.65
CA LYS A 152 10.48 12.00 -5.75
C LYS A 152 9.13 12.68 -6.00
N ILE A 153 8.03 12.06 -5.59
CA ILE A 153 6.66 12.56 -5.80
C ILE A 153 6.45 13.84 -5.00
N ARG A 154 5.85 14.87 -5.64
CA ARG A 154 5.56 16.17 -5.03
C ARG A 154 4.23 16.15 -4.26
N ASP A 155 4.03 15.13 -3.44
CA ASP A 155 2.87 15.00 -2.56
C ASP A 155 3.38 14.91 -1.12
N PRO A 156 3.12 15.93 -0.27
CA PRO A 156 3.62 15.96 1.11
C PRO A 156 3.16 14.76 1.94
N VAL A 157 1.94 14.26 1.70
CA VAL A 157 1.39 13.13 2.45
C VAL A 157 2.12 11.83 2.06
N ILE A 158 2.38 11.63 0.77
CA ILE A 158 3.18 10.49 0.30
C ILE A 158 4.59 10.55 0.84
N TYR A 159 5.21 11.73 0.85
CA TYR A 159 6.56 11.92 1.41
C TYR A 159 6.61 11.53 2.89
N GLU A 160 5.71 12.06 3.72
CA GLU A 160 5.69 11.76 5.16
C GLU A 160 5.39 10.29 5.46
N LEU A 161 4.45 9.67 4.73
CA LEU A 161 4.16 8.24 4.88
C LEU A 161 5.35 7.37 4.43
N SER A 162 6.00 7.71 3.32
CA SER A 162 7.18 6.99 2.82
C SER A 162 8.32 7.07 3.83
N LYS A 163 8.58 8.26 4.38
CA LYS A 163 9.56 8.48 5.45
C LYS A 163 9.28 7.57 6.66
N LYS A 164 8.03 7.53 7.13
CA LYS A 164 7.64 6.66 8.26
C LYS A 164 7.86 5.18 7.95
N VAL A 165 7.54 4.73 6.73
CA VAL A 165 7.77 3.34 6.31
C VAL A 165 9.27 3.03 6.35
N ILE A 166 10.10 3.90 5.77
CA ILE A 166 11.57 3.75 5.74
C ILE A 166 12.13 3.67 7.16
N GLN A 167 11.76 4.60 8.03
CA GLN A 167 12.22 4.65 9.43
C GLN A 167 11.76 3.43 10.25
N LYS A 168 10.57 2.89 9.97
CA LYS A 168 10.09 1.66 10.63
C LYS A 168 10.93 0.46 10.21
N GLN A 169 11.23 0.34 8.91
CA GLN A 169 11.79 -0.87 8.29
C GLN A 169 13.31 -0.93 8.34
N ILE A 170 14.01 0.20 8.29
CA ILE A 170 15.48 0.26 8.31
C ILE A 170 15.95 0.63 9.71
N LYS A 171 16.76 -0.22 10.34
CA LYS A 171 17.21 -0.06 11.73
C LYS A 171 18.55 0.63 11.88
N ASN A 172 19.45 0.48 10.89
CA ASN A 172 20.80 1.03 10.94
C ASN A 172 21.33 1.33 9.53
N GLU A 173 22.45 2.06 9.48
CA GLU A 173 23.08 2.51 8.26
C GLU A 173 23.60 1.36 7.38
N ALA A 174 23.96 0.22 7.98
CA ALA A 174 24.39 -0.95 7.23
C ALA A 174 23.24 -1.53 6.39
N GLN A 175 22.03 -1.59 6.95
CA GLN A 175 20.84 -2.02 6.21
C GLN A 175 20.48 -1.04 5.08
N LEU A 176 20.56 0.27 5.33
CA LEU A 176 20.36 1.27 4.29
C LEU A 176 21.37 1.10 3.15
N PHE A 177 22.65 0.88 3.48
CA PHE A 177 23.70 0.66 2.51
C PHE A 177 23.42 -0.57 1.63
N VAL A 178 23.07 -1.71 2.23
CA VAL A 178 22.73 -2.94 1.48
C VAL A 178 21.56 -2.70 0.53
N LEU A 179 20.52 -1.98 0.94
CA LEU A 179 19.37 -1.69 0.08
C LEU A 179 19.73 -0.83 -1.14
N LEU A 180 20.72 0.05 -0.99
CA LEU A 180 21.21 0.92 -2.08
C LEU A 180 22.19 0.17 -3.00
N ASP A 181 23.05 -0.66 -2.43
CA ASP A 181 24.04 -1.44 -3.16
C ASP A 181 23.42 -2.60 -3.97
N ASP A 182 22.40 -3.26 -3.41
CA ASP A 182 21.74 -4.41 -4.05
C ASP A 182 21.27 -4.07 -5.47
N LYS A 183 21.72 -4.89 -6.43
CA LYS A 183 21.45 -4.74 -7.87
C LYS A 183 21.74 -3.33 -8.40
N ASN A 184 22.74 -2.65 -7.83
CA ASN A 184 23.10 -1.27 -8.15
C ASN A 184 21.91 -0.30 -8.06
N PHE A 185 21.03 -0.49 -7.07
CA PHE A 185 19.83 0.33 -6.94
C PHE A 185 20.14 1.83 -6.79
N TYR A 186 21.27 2.18 -6.19
CA TYR A 186 21.77 3.55 -6.09
C TYR A 186 21.80 4.29 -7.45
N MET A 187 22.03 3.58 -8.57
CA MET A 187 22.03 4.17 -9.91
C MET A 187 20.64 4.61 -10.39
N LYS A 188 19.56 4.12 -9.76
CA LYS A 188 18.18 4.50 -10.10
C LYS A 188 17.72 5.75 -9.37
N LEU A 189 18.54 6.28 -8.46
CA LEU A 189 18.21 7.43 -7.64
C LEU A 189 18.81 8.70 -8.24
N ASP A 190 17.99 9.75 -8.34
CA ASP A 190 18.51 11.10 -8.53
C ASP A 190 19.01 11.69 -7.20
N ASN A 191 19.80 12.75 -7.28
CA ASN A 191 20.42 13.40 -6.13
C ASN A 191 19.37 13.88 -5.11
N LYS A 192 18.21 14.34 -5.59
CA LYS A 192 17.13 14.86 -4.74
C LYS A 192 16.50 13.74 -3.93
N THR A 193 16.30 12.59 -4.56
CA THR A 193 15.74 11.39 -3.94
C THR A 193 16.73 10.83 -2.94
N PHE A 194 18.00 10.69 -3.32
CA PHE A 194 19.06 10.29 -2.39
C PHE A 194 19.15 11.21 -1.17
N ARG A 195 19.16 12.54 -1.37
CA ARG A 195 19.11 13.53 -0.29
C ARG A 195 17.92 13.29 0.64
N LYS A 196 16.72 13.08 0.09
CA LYS A 196 15.52 12.81 0.88
C LYS A 196 15.64 11.52 1.69
N ILE A 197 16.28 10.48 1.16
CA ILE A 197 16.54 9.23 1.89
C ILE A 197 17.45 9.50 3.09
N ILE A 198 18.61 10.12 2.87
CA ILE A 198 19.57 10.37 3.97
C ILE A 198 18.99 11.31 5.03
N VAL A 199 18.24 12.34 4.63
CA VAL A 199 17.53 13.25 5.57
C VAL A 199 16.43 12.52 6.34
N SER A 200 15.74 11.57 5.71
CA SER A 200 14.69 10.80 6.37
C SER A 200 15.26 9.82 7.39
N PHE A 201 16.47 9.31 7.17
CA PHE A 201 17.07 8.25 7.97
C PHE A 201 18.03 8.77 9.06
N PHE A 202 18.93 9.70 8.73
CA PHE A 202 19.98 10.15 9.64
C PHE A 202 19.57 11.37 10.45
N ASN A 203 19.63 11.23 11.77
CA ASN A 203 19.51 12.31 12.76
C ASN A 203 20.79 12.50 13.59
N SER A 204 21.85 11.73 13.30
CA SER A 204 23.11 11.72 14.04
C SER A 204 24.29 11.73 13.09
N ILE A 205 25.32 12.52 13.43
CA ILE A 205 26.57 12.62 12.67
C ILE A 205 27.33 11.30 12.69
N LEU A 206 27.33 10.58 13.82
CA LEU A 206 28.09 9.33 13.95
C LEU A 206 27.61 8.27 12.97
N ASN A 207 26.30 8.05 12.87
CA ASN A 207 25.71 7.08 11.95
C ASN A 207 25.91 7.52 10.49
N LEU A 208 25.84 8.83 10.22
CA LEU A 208 26.07 9.38 8.89
C LEU A 208 27.52 9.18 8.42
N GLU A 209 28.50 9.36 9.31
CA GLU A 209 29.91 9.10 9.04
C GLU A 209 30.19 7.61 8.80
N ALA A 210 29.59 6.72 9.60
CA ALA A 210 29.69 5.28 9.35
C ALA A 210 29.14 4.89 7.96
N PHE A 211 28.00 5.47 7.57
CA PHE A 211 27.43 5.30 6.24
C PHE A 211 28.31 5.85 5.12
N ARG A 212 28.89 7.04 5.33
CA ARG A 212 29.81 7.68 4.41
C ARG A 212 31.00 6.79 4.09
N LYS A 213 31.66 6.25 5.12
CA LYS A 213 32.82 5.35 4.96
C LYS A 213 32.47 4.13 4.10
N LYS A 214 31.30 3.52 4.33
CA LYS A 214 30.82 2.41 3.49
C LYS A 214 30.74 2.79 2.02
N ILE A 215 30.22 3.99 1.71
CA ILE A 215 30.16 4.50 0.32
C ILE A 215 31.56 4.78 -0.23
N GLU A 216 32.46 5.36 0.56
CA GLU A 216 33.85 5.62 0.15
C GLU A 216 34.61 4.33 -0.21
N GLU A 217 34.31 3.23 0.46
CA GLU A 217 34.92 1.91 0.26
C GLU A 217 34.29 1.10 -0.90
N THR A 218 33.21 1.57 -1.53
CA THR A 218 32.57 0.81 -2.62
C THR A 218 33.24 0.97 -3.98
N ASN A 219 32.95 0.01 -4.85
CA ASN A 219 33.17 0.07 -6.30
C ASN A 219 31.96 0.68 -7.05
N TRP A 220 31.20 1.58 -6.41
CA TRP A 220 30.10 2.27 -7.09
C TRP A 220 30.62 3.10 -8.26
N GLU A 221 29.76 3.31 -9.25
CA GLU A 221 30.05 4.18 -10.38
C GLU A 221 30.48 5.58 -9.88
N GLU A 222 31.65 6.03 -10.34
CA GLU A 222 32.37 7.18 -9.80
C GLU A 222 31.56 8.48 -9.79
N LYS A 223 30.78 8.74 -10.84
CA LYS A 223 29.93 9.94 -10.91
C LYS A 223 28.84 9.88 -9.83
N SER A 224 28.16 8.75 -9.68
CA SER A 224 27.12 8.53 -8.67
C SER A 224 27.71 8.62 -7.25
N LYS A 225 28.85 7.96 -7.01
CA LYS A 225 29.58 7.98 -5.73
C LYS A 225 29.96 9.40 -5.32
N LYS A 226 30.63 10.16 -6.19
CA LYS A 226 30.99 11.56 -5.93
C LYS A 226 29.78 12.42 -5.61
N THR A 227 28.71 12.23 -6.37
CA THR A 227 27.47 13.00 -6.20
C THR A 227 26.81 12.74 -4.85
N PHE A 228 26.75 11.47 -4.44
CA PHE A 228 26.14 11.09 -3.16
C PHE A 228 26.99 11.47 -1.95
N LEU A 229 28.32 11.42 -2.07
CA LEU A 229 29.22 11.92 -1.04
C LEU A 229 29.06 13.44 -0.83
N VAL A 230 28.82 14.22 -1.90
CA VAL A 230 28.50 15.65 -1.77
C VAL A 230 27.22 15.87 -0.95
N GLU A 231 26.16 15.08 -1.22
CA GLU A 231 24.90 15.18 -0.47
C GLU A 231 25.07 14.82 1.01
N ILE A 232 25.89 13.81 1.31
CA ILE A 232 26.25 13.44 2.69
C ILE A 232 26.99 14.58 3.38
N ASN A 233 27.99 15.19 2.73
CA ASN A 233 28.73 16.32 3.28
C ASN A 233 27.83 17.53 3.55
N ILE A 234 26.83 17.78 2.69
CA ILE A 234 25.83 18.83 2.92
C ILE A 234 25.01 18.53 4.18
N LEU A 235 24.50 17.30 4.32
CA LEU A 235 23.72 16.90 5.49
C LEU A 235 24.56 16.98 6.78
N GLN A 236 25.82 16.54 6.75
CA GLN A 236 26.73 16.63 7.88
C GLN A 236 26.92 18.08 8.35
N LYS A 237 27.12 19.03 7.42
CA LYS A 237 27.23 20.47 7.74
C LYS A 237 25.95 21.02 8.36
N ILE A 238 24.77 20.54 7.93
CA ILE A 238 23.49 20.94 8.50
C ILE A 238 23.38 20.43 9.94
N LEU A 239 23.68 19.14 10.17
CA LEU A 239 23.62 18.53 11.50
C LEU A 239 24.59 19.20 12.50
N LEU A 240 25.80 19.59 12.04
CA LEU A 240 26.78 20.32 12.85
C LEU A 240 26.31 21.73 13.27
N LYS A 241 25.43 22.37 12.50
CA LYS A 241 24.88 23.70 12.83
C LYS A 241 23.70 23.63 13.80
N THR A 242 23.10 22.46 13.95
CA THR A 242 21.95 22.21 14.83
C THR A 242 22.34 21.64 16.19
N LEU A 243 23.63 21.35 16.40
CA LEU A 243 24.25 21.00 17.69
C LEU A 243 24.77 22.26 18.37
#